data_AF-A0A554J5G0-F1
#
_entry.id   AF-A0A554J5G0-F1
#
_cell.length_a   1.000
_cell.length_b   1.000
_cell.length_c   1.000
_cell.angle_alpha   90.00
_cell.angle_beta   90.00
_cell.angle_gamma   90.00
#
_symmetry.space_group_name_H-M   'P 1'
#
loop_
_entity.id
_entity.type
_entity.pdbx_description
1 polymer ?
#
loop_
_entity_poly.entity_id
_entity_poly.type
_entity_poly.pdbx_seq_one_letter_code
_entity_poly.pdbx_strand_id
1 'polypeptide(L)'
;DAIRTWYGKDPDFRRNCHDVMHIVGVAAYTEFAGGGPVTARDEASYCGYGFYHGFIEKMLVEQGTGQYKDVSAYCAELKVTKPEAAGPCYHGIGHAVFDSIDGSLWGDDVAMVGFALDVCRAALPGEWERVRCGSGVFNALANAYSARTYGLSFVEGKPPSLCGNVPLAYQDFCNMELGNGYIRDMQWEQTREMDFIRSIEDSAAREAVIIGYMDTEVKRTIDAIDVGSLVRLCNSFSHGGDIRACVAGVYTGLKGIGEPGKEHDLAQSFCRSMDDSYRVACAADTR
;
A
#
# COMPACT_ATOMS: atom_id res chain seq x y z
N ASP A 1 -12.33 20.16 5.28
CA ASP A 1 -13.66 20.53 4.74
C ASP A 1 -13.89 20.17 3.27
N ALA A 2 -13.09 20.67 2.32
CA ALA A 2 -13.28 20.36 0.88
C ALA A 2 -13.13 18.85 0.59
N ILE A 3 -12.06 18.22 1.08
CA ILE A 3 -11.80 16.77 0.93
C ILE A 3 -13.00 15.94 1.40
N ARG A 4 -13.49 16.18 2.61
CA ARG A 4 -14.68 15.50 3.16
C ARG A 4 -15.91 15.68 2.26
N THR A 5 -16.10 16.88 1.73
CA THR A 5 -17.24 17.19 0.87
C THR A 5 -17.15 16.45 -0.47
N TRP A 6 -15.98 16.45 -1.10
CA TRP A 6 -15.76 15.72 -2.35
C TRP A 6 -15.86 14.21 -2.14
N TYR A 7 -15.28 13.69 -1.05
CA TYR A 7 -15.40 12.27 -0.71
C TYR A 7 -16.86 11.81 -0.61
N GLY A 8 -17.74 12.62 -0.01
CA GLY A 8 -19.14 12.25 0.14
C GLY A 8 -20.01 12.46 -1.11
N LYS A 9 -19.55 13.21 -2.12
CA LYS A 9 -20.42 13.70 -3.20
C LYS A 9 -19.92 13.45 -4.62
N ASP A 10 -18.63 13.19 -4.78
CA ASP A 10 -17.97 13.09 -6.08
C ASP A 10 -17.39 11.67 -6.26
N PRO A 11 -18.04 10.81 -7.08
CA PRO A 11 -17.55 9.47 -7.38
C PRO A 11 -16.18 9.45 -8.06
N ASP A 12 -15.88 10.46 -8.90
CA ASP A 12 -14.59 10.54 -9.58
C ASP A 12 -13.47 10.88 -8.59
N PHE A 13 -13.76 11.80 -7.67
CA PHE A 13 -12.85 12.06 -6.55
C PHE A 13 -12.64 10.80 -5.71
N ARG A 14 -13.70 10.10 -5.28
CA ARG A 14 -13.56 8.88 -4.45
C ARG A 14 -12.66 7.83 -5.09
N ARG A 15 -12.84 7.56 -6.39
CA ARG A 15 -12.06 6.57 -7.13
C ARG A 15 -10.58 6.94 -7.25
N ASN A 16 -10.27 8.23 -7.34
CA ASN A 16 -8.90 8.73 -7.50
C ASN A 16 -8.36 9.38 -6.20
N CYS A 17 -9.06 9.18 -5.08
CA CYS A 17 -8.84 10.04 -3.92
C CYS A 17 -7.45 9.85 -3.33
N HIS A 18 -6.91 8.63 -3.36
CA HIS A 18 -5.56 8.36 -2.87
C HIS A 18 -4.52 9.21 -3.61
N ASP A 19 -4.56 9.19 -4.94
CA ASP A 19 -3.63 9.94 -5.81
C ASP A 19 -3.82 11.46 -5.66
N VAL A 20 -5.06 11.93 -5.52
CA VAL A 20 -5.33 13.35 -5.26
C VAL A 20 -4.77 13.75 -3.88
N MET A 21 -4.96 12.92 -2.86
CA MET A 21 -4.43 13.18 -1.53
C MET A 21 -2.90 13.17 -1.52
N HIS A 22 -2.26 12.32 -2.32
CA HIS A 22 -0.81 12.34 -2.53
C HIS A 22 -0.32 13.72 -3.02
N ILE A 23 -0.93 14.25 -4.09
CA ILE A 23 -0.62 15.60 -4.61
C ILE A 23 -0.84 16.68 -3.54
N VAL A 24 -1.93 16.58 -2.76
CA VAL A 24 -2.19 17.50 -1.65
C VAL A 24 -1.10 17.41 -0.58
N GLY A 25 -0.60 16.20 -0.28
CA GLY A 25 0.53 15.98 0.64
C GLY A 25 1.81 16.65 0.17
N VAL A 26 2.15 16.49 -1.12
CA VAL A 26 3.30 17.16 -1.76
C VAL A 26 3.18 18.69 -1.61
N ALA A 27 2.01 19.26 -1.93
CA ALA A 27 1.79 20.70 -1.80
C ALA A 27 1.86 21.16 -0.33
N ALA A 28 1.28 20.38 0.59
CA ALA A 28 1.24 20.67 2.02
C ALA A 28 2.63 20.74 2.66
N TYR A 29 3.59 19.97 2.18
CA TYR A 29 4.96 20.05 2.66
C TYR A 29 5.58 21.44 2.42
N THR A 30 5.31 22.05 1.25
CA THR A 30 5.81 23.39 0.92
C THR A 30 5.38 24.42 1.97
N GLU A 31 4.11 24.35 2.40
CA GLU A 31 3.56 25.20 3.45
C GLU A 31 4.14 24.88 4.84
N PHE A 32 4.34 23.59 5.15
CA PHE A 32 4.97 23.15 6.39
C PHE A 32 6.42 23.64 6.51
N ALA A 33 7.21 23.53 5.44
CA ALA A 33 8.59 24.02 5.39
C ALA A 33 8.67 25.54 5.59
N GLY A 34 7.61 26.28 5.23
CA GLY A 34 7.43 27.70 5.53
C GLY A 34 7.00 28.02 6.96
N GLY A 35 6.85 27.02 7.84
CA GLY A 35 6.40 27.14 9.23
C GLY A 35 4.89 26.97 9.45
N GLY A 36 4.16 26.47 8.44
CA GLY A 36 2.71 26.28 8.50
C GLY A 36 2.25 25.01 9.25
N PRO A 37 1.07 25.02 9.90
CA PRO A 37 0.54 23.86 10.63
C PRO A 37 -0.32 22.97 9.72
N VAL A 38 0.26 21.99 9.04
CA VAL A 38 -0.49 21.20 8.02
C VAL A 38 -0.73 19.73 8.40
N THR A 39 -0.01 19.19 9.38
CA THR A 39 0.03 17.73 9.65
C THR A 39 -0.98 17.23 10.70
N ALA A 40 -1.65 18.11 11.43
CA ALA A 40 -2.54 17.71 12.53
C ALA A 40 -4.00 17.43 12.14
N ARG A 41 -4.39 17.67 10.89
CA ARG A 41 -5.79 17.58 10.45
C ARG A 41 -6.25 16.14 10.19
N ASP A 42 -7.47 15.79 10.58
CA ASP A 42 -8.04 14.45 10.30
C ASP A 42 -8.23 14.23 8.80
N GLU A 43 -8.39 15.31 8.03
CA GLU A 43 -8.52 15.23 6.57
C GLU A 43 -7.29 14.62 5.88
N ALA A 44 -6.12 14.65 6.51
CA ALA A 44 -4.91 14.00 6.00
C ALA A 44 -5.02 12.47 5.95
N SER A 45 -5.91 11.88 6.75
CA SER A 45 -6.09 10.42 6.82
C SER A 45 -7.11 9.87 5.81
N TYR A 46 -7.81 10.74 5.06
CA TYR A 46 -8.73 10.26 4.03
C TYR A 46 -7.99 9.44 2.97
N CYS A 47 -8.72 8.49 2.37
CA CYS A 47 -8.34 7.82 1.14
C CYS A 47 -7.07 6.98 1.27
N GLY A 48 -7.03 6.17 2.32
CA GLY A 48 -5.91 5.28 2.60
C GLY A 48 -4.60 6.03 2.83
N TYR A 49 -4.64 7.19 3.47
CA TYR A 49 -3.46 7.93 3.93
C TYR A 49 -2.53 8.46 2.82
N GLY A 50 -3.04 8.63 1.58
CA GLY A 50 -2.25 9.11 0.44
C GLY A 50 -1.53 10.44 0.69
N PHE A 51 -2.10 11.32 1.53
CA PHE A 51 -1.45 12.55 1.98
C PHE A 51 -0.05 12.33 2.55
N TYR A 52 0.09 11.33 3.43
CA TYR A 52 1.35 11.10 4.12
C TYR A 52 2.41 10.56 3.16
N HIS A 53 2.03 9.81 2.12
CA HIS A 53 2.96 9.38 1.08
C HIS A 53 3.61 10.59 0.39
N GLY A 54 2.79 11.46 -0.21
CA GLY A 54 3.29 12.63 -0.93
C GLY A 54 4.01 13.65 -0.04
N PHE A 55 3.55 13.83 1.19
CA PHE A 55 4.21 14.74 2.15
C PHE A 55 5.64 14.26 2.49
N ILE A 56 5.80 12.96 2.77
CA ILE A 56 7.11 12.37 3.12
C ILE A 56 8.04 12.30 1.92
N GLU A 57 7.53 11.96 0.74
CA GLU A 57 8.29 12.02 -0.50
C GLU A 57 8.87 13.41 -0.74
N LYS A 58 8.02 14.44 -0.68
CA LYS A 58 8.46 15.81 -0.89
C LYS A 58 9.49 16.27 0.15
N MET A 59 9.26 15.90 1.41
CA MET A 59 10.20 16.18 2.51
C MET A 59 11.60 15.62 2.23
N LEU A 60 11.68 14.36 1.82
CA LEU A 60 12.96 13.70 1.56
C LEU A 60 13.66 14.23 0.29
N VAL A 61 12.91 14.50 -0.77
CA VAL A 61 13.46 15.02 -2.03
C VAL A 61 14.06 16.43 -1.85
N GLU A 62 13.38 17.34 -1.15
CA GLU A 62 13.87 18.72 -1.00
C GLU A 62 15.02 18.87 -0.01
N GLN A 63 15.09 18.00 0.99
CA GLN A 63 16.04 18.14 2.10
C GLN A 63 17.22 17.16 2.04
N GLY A 64 17.15 16.16 1.16
CA GLY A 64 18.18 15.17 0.94
C GLY A 64 18.26 14.10 2.03
N THR A 65 19.12 13.11 1.81
CA THR A 65 19.30 11.92 2.65
C THR A 65 19.74 12.21 4.09
N GLY A 66 20.21 13.43 4.39
CA GLY A 66 20.57 13.84 5.75
C GLY A 66 19.40 13.95 6.73
N GLN A 67 18.15 13.99 6.23
CA GLN A 67 16.95 14.22 7.05
C GLN A 67 16.10 12.97 7.32
N TYR A 68 16.61 11.76 7.05
CA TYR A 68 15.93 10.53 7.49
C TYR A 68 15.59 10.55 8.98
N LYS A 69 16.42 11.21 9.80
CA LYS A 69 16.15 11.37 11.24
C LYS A 69 14.89 12.19 11.50
N ASP A 70 14.70 13.31 10.82
CA ASP A 70 13.57 14.22 11.04
C ASP A 70 12.27 13.60 10.53
N VAL A 71 12.33 12.96 9.36
CA VAL A 71 11.23 12.17 8.81
C VAL A 71 10.85 11.00 9.72
N SER A 72 11.83 10.26 10.23
CA SER A 72 11.59 9.15 11.16
C SER A 72 11.00 9.63 12.48
N ALA A 73 11.46 10.78 12.99
CA ALA A 73 10.90 11.39 14.20
C ALA A 73 9.45 11.80 14.00
N TYR A 74 9.12 12.38 12.84
CA TYR A 74 7.75 12.71 12.47
C TYR A 74 6.85 11.46 12.39
N CYS A 75 7.29 10.40 11.71
CA CYS A 75 6.52 9.14 11.66
C CYS A 75 6.38 8.49 13.05
N ALA A 76 7.39 8.63 13.93
CA ALA A 76 7.32 8.15 15.30
C ALA A 76 6.30 8.95 16.15
N GLU A 77 6.19 10.26 15.93
CA GLU A 77 5.16 11.09 16.57
C GLU A 77 3.76 10.70 16.10
N LEU A 78 3.58 10.42 14.80
CA LEU A 78 2.31 9.89 14.27
C LEU A 78 1.95 8.55 14.92
N LYS A 79 2.92 7.68 15.23
CA LYS A 79 2.65 6.41 15.93
C LYS A 79 1.96 6.61 17.29
N VAL A 80 2.17 7.75 17.93
CA VAL A 80 1.52 8.11 19.21
C VAL A 80 0.21 8.86 18.99
N THR A 81 0.20 9.82 18.06
CA THR A 81 -0.91 10.77 17.89
C THR A 81 -2.00 10.27 16.93
N LYS A 82 -1.60 9.52 15.90
CA LYS A 82 -2.45 8.93 14.85
C LYS A 82 -1.88 7.57 14.42
N PRO A 83 -1.98 6.51 15.25
CA PRO A 83 -1.28 5.25 15.03
C PRO A 83 -1.46 4.64 13.63
N GLU A 84 -2.66 4.72 13.06
CA GLU A 84 -2.97 4.21 11.72
C GLU A 84 -2.24 4.96 10.58
N ALA A 85 -1.80 6.19 10.81
CA ALA A 85 -1.03 6.98 9.84
C ALA A 85 0.48 6.66 9.87
N ALA A 86 0.98 5.99 10.93
CA ALA A 86 2.40 5.70 11.06
C ALA A 86 2.90 4.73 9.99
N GLY A 87 2.14 3.66 9.71
CA GLY A 87 2.49 2.68 8.68
C GLY A 87 2.64 3.33 7.29
N PRO A 88 1.62 4.08 6.81
CA PRO A 88 1.69 4.89 5.61
C PRO A 88 2.85 5.90 5.60
N CYS A 89 3.16 6.52 6.74
CA CYS A 89 4.31 7.44 6.84
C CYS A 89 5.63 6.72 6.54
N TYR A 90 5.89 5.57 7.18
CA TYR A 90 7.09 4.77 6.90
C TYR A 90 7.10 4.21 5.48
N HIS A 91 5.95 3.81 4.94
CA HIS A 91 5.79 3.41 3.54
C HIS A 91 6.21 4.53 2.57
N GLY A 92 5.80 5.78 2.84
CA GLY A 92 6.22 6.95 2.05
C GLY A 92 7.74 7.17 2.03
N ILE A 93 8.47 6.77 3.08
CA ILE A 93 9.95 6.80 3.07
C ILE A 93 10.49 5.87 1.98
N GLY A 94 9.92 4.66 1.87
CA GLY A 94 10.33 3.68 0.86
C GLY A 94 10.16 4.19 -0.58
N HIS A 95 9.02 4.84 -0.85
CA HIS A 95 8.79 5.53 -2.12
C HIS A 95 9.86 6.56 -2.41
N ALA A 96 10.04 7.51 -1.48
CA ALA A 96 11.00 8.59 -1.65
C ALA A 96 12.42 8.09 -1.89
N VAL A 97 12.84 7.05 -1.16
CA VAL A 97 14.14 6.41 -1.32
C VAL A 97 14.29 5.80 -2.71
N PHE A 98 13.29 5.04 -3.17
CA PHE A 98 13.34 4.38 -4.48
C PHE A 98 13.34 5.38 -5.64
N ASP A 99 12.47 6.39 -5.59
CA ASP A 99 12.36 7.41 -6.64
C ASP A 99 13.53 8.41 -6.67
N SER A 100 14.35 8.44 -5.60
CA SER A 100 15.58 9.24 -5.54
C SER A 100 16.83 8.46 -5.93
N ILE A 101 16.70 7.21 -6.41
CA ILE A 101 17.84 6.39 -6.81
C ILE A 101 18.57 7.03 -8.00
N ASP A 102 19.89 7.11 -7.87
CA ASP A 102 20.77 7.59 -8.93
C ASP A 102 20.63 6.75 -10.21
N GLY A 103 20.71 7.44 -11.36
CA GLY A 103 20.54 6.84 -12.68
C GLY A 103 21.51 5.72 -13.03
N SER A 104 22.65 5.60 -12.32
CA SER A 104 23.61 4.53 -12.54
C SER A 104 23.10 3.13 -12.17
N LEU A 105 22.03 3.01 -11.37
CA LEU A 105 21.42 1.74 -11.00
C LEU A 105 20.17 1.39 -11.83
N TRP A 106 19.70 2.30 -12.69
CA TRP A 106 18.47 2.10 -13.44
C TRP A 106 18.56 0.90 -14.40
N GLY A 107 17.45 0.17 -14.52
CA GLY A 107 17.32 -1.05 -15.32
C GLY A 107 17.75 -2.33 -14.58
N ASP A 108 18.34 -2.21 -13.39
CA ASP A 108 18.66 -3.34 -12.51
C ASP A 108 17.78 -3.27 -11.26
N ASP A 109 16.61 -3.92 -11.32
CA ASP A 109 15.63 -3.91 -10.24
C ASP A 109 16.17 -4.51 -8.93
N VAL A 110 17.04 -5.51 -9.02
CA VAL A 110 17.73 -6.12 -7.87
C VAL A 110 18.64 -5.09 -7.19
N ALA A 111 19.48 -4.39 -7.96
CA ALA A 111 20.38 -3.38 -7.41
C ALA A 111 19.62 -2.17 -6.83
N MET A 112 18.57 -1.71 -7.52
CA MET A 112 17.72 -0.61 -7.06
C MET A 112 17.02 -0.95 -5.75
N VAL A 113 16.37 -2.12 -5.66
CA VAL A 113 15.72 -2.57 -4.43
C VAL A 113 16.73 -2.80 -3.31
N GLY A 114 17.87 -3.43 -3.60
CA GLY A 114 18.92 -3.66 -2.63
C GLY A 114 19.39 -2.36 -1.99
N PHE A 115 19.71 -1.35 -2.81
CA PHE A 115 20.08 -0.02 -2.34
C PHE A 115 18.98 0.61 -1.47
N ALA A 116 17.73 0.59 -1.94
CA ALA A 116 16.63 1.23 -1.22
C ALA A 116 16.35 0.58 0.15
N LEU A 117 16.38 -0.76 0.22
CA LEU A 117 16.22 -1.48 1.47
C LEU A 117 17.39 -1.22 2.44
N ASP A 118 18.61 -1.04 1.93
CA ASP A 118 19.78 -0.69 2.75
C ASP A 118 19.60 0.69 3.40
N VAL A 119 19.09 1.65 2.64
CA VAL A 119 18.75 2.98 3.14
C VAL A 119 17.64 2.91 4.19
N CYS A 120 16.55 2.16 3.96
CA CYS A 120 15.50 1.93 4.96
C CYS A 120 16.09 1.37 6.28
N ARG A 121 17.01 0.39 6.21
CA ARG A 121 17.63 -0.21 7.40
C ARG A 121 18.55 0.75 8.15
N ALA A 122 19.27 1.61 7.43
CA ALA A 122 20.13 2.62 8.02
C ALA A 122 19.32 3.76 8.67
N ALA A 123 18.20 4.15 8.06
CA ALA A 123 17.34 5.23 8.52
C ALA A 123 16.51 4.84 9.76
N LEU A 124 16.03 3.59 9.81
CA LEU A 124 15.01 3.16 10.75
C LEU A 124 15.54 2.13 11.74
N PRO A 125 15.38 2.33 13.06
CA PRO A 125 15.93 1.40 14.05
C PRO A 125 15.06 0.15 14.27
N GLY A 126 13.75 0.26 14.14
CA GLY A 126 12.81 -0.82 14.44
C GLY A 126 12.46 -1.69 13.23
N GLU A 127 12.21 -2.98 13.48
CA GLU A 127 11.91 -3.97 12.44
C GLU A 127 10.60 -3.65 11.71
N TRP A 128 9.55 -3.31 12.45
CA TRP A 128 8.25 -2.96 11.88
C TRP A 128 8.35 -1.75 10.95
N GLU A 129 9.05 -0.71 11.39
CA GLU A 129 9.28 0.50 10.60
C GLU A 129 10.06 0.19 9.32
N ARG A 130 11.10 -0.65 9.40
CA ARG A 130 11.88 -1.09 8.24
C ARG A 130 11.04 -1.86 7.24
N VAL A 131 10.21 -2.80 7.71
CA VAL A 131 9.32 -3.59 6.86
C VAL A 131 8.29 -2.70 6.17
N ARG A 132 7.73 -1.71 6.87
CA ARG A 132 6.82 -0.72 6.27
C ARG A 132 7.52 0.18 5.25
N CYS A 133 8.76 0.60 5.51
CA CYS A 133 9.58 1.28 4.49
C CYS A 133 9.83 0.38 3.27
N GLY A 134 10.18 -0.88 3.50
CA GLY A 134 10.37 -1.85 2.41
C GLY A 134 9.11 -2.07 1.57
N SER A 135 7.92 -2.08 2.16
CA SER A 135 6.69 -2.17 1.37
C SER A 135 6.50 -0.99 0.42
N GLY A 136 6.93 0.22 0.82
CA GLY A 136 6.98 1.39 -0.06
C GLY A 136 7.96 1.25 -1.21
N VAL A 137 9.12 0.65 -0.96
CA VAL A 137 10.11 0.34 -2.01
C VAL A 137 9.51 -0.58 -3.07
N PHE A 138 8.80 -1.64 -2.66
CA PHE A 138 8.18 -2.57 -3.61
C PHE A 138 6.99 -1.97 -4.35
N ASN A 139 6.19 -1.12 -3.69
CA ASN A 139 5.11 -0.39 -4.37
C ASN A 139 5.67 0.58 -5.43
N ALA A 140 6.71 1.34 -5.08
CA ALA A 140 7.40 2.22 -6.03
C ALA A 140 7.99 1.44 -7.22
N LEU A 141 8.57 0.26 -6.97
CA LEU A 141 9.02 -0.64 -8.03
C LEU A 141 7.85 -1.11 -8.93
N ALA A 142 6.72 -1.53 -8.35
CA ALA A 142 5.54 -1.92 -9.10
C ALA A 142 5.01 -0.77 -9.99
N ASN A 143 5.03 0.46 -9.46
CA ASN A 143 4.65 1.66 -10.19
C ASN A 143 5.63 1.98 -11.32
N ALA A 144 6.93 1.86 -11.09
CA ALA A 144 7.95 2.04 -12.11
C ALA A 144 7.81 1.02 -13.26
N TYR A 145 7.55 -0.25 -12.91
CA TYR A 145 7.24 -1.29 -13.90
C TYR A 145 6.01 -0.96 -14.75
N SER A 146 4.93 -0.49 -14.12
CA SER A 146 3.68 -0.12 -14.83
C SER A 146 3.87 1.13 -15.70
N ALA A 147 4.58 2.13 -15.19
CA ALA A 147 4.82 3.41 -15.85
C ALA A 147 5.91 3.35 -16.92
N ARG A 148 6.64 2.23 -17.00
CA ARG A 148 7.79 2.04 -17.91
C ARG A 148 8.91 3.05 -17.66
N THR A 149 9.18 3.37 -16.39
CA THR A 149 10.23 4.31 -15.97
C THR A 149 11.49 3.57 -15.54
N TYR A 150 12.61 4.29 -15.43
CA TYR A 150 13.91 3.76 -14.99
C TYR A 150 14.42 2.53 -15.80
N GLY A 151 13.94 2.34 -17.03
CA GLY A 151 14.28 1.17 -17.85
C GLY A 151 13.60 -0.13 -17.41
N LEU A 152 12.57 -0.06 -16.57
CA LEU A 152 11.84 -1.20 -16.01
C LEU A 152 10.50 -1.36 -16.72
N SER A 153 10.08 -2.61 -16.96
CA SER A 153 8.71 -2.92 -17.42
C SER A 153 8.28 -4.31 -16.96
N PHE A 154 6.99 -4.50 -16.63
CA PHE A 154 6.46 -5.85 -16.53
C PHE A 154 6.52 -6.55 -17.90
N VAL A 155 6.73 -7.87 -17.88
CA VAL A 155 6.79 -8.69 -19.08
C VAL A 155 5.70 -9.75 -19.01
N GLU A 156 4.78 -9.73 -19.98
CA GLU A 156 3.70 -10.72 -20.04
C GLU A 156 4.26 -12.15 -20.06
N GLY A 157 3.67 -13.01 -19.24
CA GLY A 157 4.08 -14.41 -19.09
C GLY A 157 5.33 -14.61 -18.23
N LYS A 158 5.92 -13.53 -17.68
CA LYS A 158 7.02 -13.59 -16.72
C LYS A 158 6.63 -12.87 -15.44
N PRO A 159 6.00 -13.58 -14.48
CA PRO A 159 5.70 -13.02 -13.17
C PRO A 159 6.97 -12.48 -12.50
N PRO A 160 6.87 -11.41 -11.68
CA PRO A 160 8.02 -10.88 -10.97
C PRO A 160 8.67 -11.93 -10.08
N SER A 161 9.92 -12.30 -10.36
CA SER A 161 10.66 -13.32 -9.59
C SER A 161 11.57 -12.73 -8.50
N LEU A 162 11.67 -11.40 -8.43
CA LEU A 162 12.55 -10.69 -7.49
C LEU A 162 12.30 -11.11 -6.03
N CYS A 163 11.05 -11.35 -5.66
CA CYS A 163 10.65 -11.55 -4.27
C CYS A 163 11.23 -12.82 -3.64
N GLY A 164 11.66 -13.81 -4.41
CA GLY A 164 12.37 -14.97 -3.88
C GLY A 164 13.78 -14.63 -3.35
N ASN A 165 14.35 -13.50 -3.77
CA ASN A 165 15.72 -13.10 -3.47
C ASN A 165 15.82 -11.99 -2.41
N VAL A 166 14.69 -11.44 -1.95
CA VAL A 166 14.69 -10.46 -0.85
C VAL A 166 14.67 -11.17 0.51
N PRO A 167 15.18 -10.55 1.60
CA PRO A 167 15.14 -11.16 2.92
C PRO A 167 13.72 -11.55 3.34
N LEU A 168 13.58 -12.65 4.10
CA LEU A 168 12.28 -13.25 4.45
C LEU A 168 11.26 -12.26 5.01
N ALA A 169 11.71 -11.32 5.86
CA ALA A 169 10.85 -10.29 6.47
C ALA A 169 10.15 -9.36 5.45
N TYR A 170 10.63 -9.31 4.20
CA TYR A 170 10.10 -8.47 3.13
C TYR A 170 9.32 -9.25 2.06
N GLN A 171 9.37 -10.58 2.08
CA GLN A 171 8.82 -11.40 0.98
C GLN A 171 7.31 -11.22 0.83
N ASP A 172 6.56 -11.18 1.92
CA ASP A 172 5.11 -10.97 1.88
C ASP A 172 4.77 -9.63 1.20
N PHE A 173 5.39 -8.53 1.64
CA PHE A 173 5.14 -7.21 1.03
C PHE A 173 5.64 -7.13 -0.42
N CYS A 174 6.78 -7.73 -0.74
CA CYS A 174 7.24 -7.77 -2.13
C CYS A 174 6.25 -8.49 -3.04
N ASN A 175 5.80 -9.69 -2.64
CA ASN A 175 4.84 -10.47 -3.42
C ASN A 175 3.50 -9.74 -3.54
N MET A 176 3.02 -9.15 -2.45
CA MET A 176 1.79 -8.37 -2.43
C MET A 176 1.83 -7.20 -3.42
N GLU A 177 2.86 -6.35 -3.35
CA GLU A 177 2.97 -5.15 -4.18
C GLU A 177 3.26 -5.47 -5.65
N LEU A 178 4.23 -6.35 -5.93
CA LEU A 178 4.60 -6.70 -7.31
C LEU A 178 3.54 -7.57 -7.99
N GLY A 179 2.92 -8.51 -7.27
CA GLY A 179 1.85 -9.34 -7.84
C GLY A 179 0.61 -8.52 -8.17
N ASN A 180 0.20 -7.61 -7.28
CA ASN A 180 -0.90 -6.68 -7.53
C ASN A 180 -0.57 -5.72 -8.69
N GLY A 181 0.64 -5.15 -8.70
CA GLY A 181 1.10 -4.29 -9.78
C GLY A 181 1.10 -5.00 -11.14
N TYR A 182 1.54 -6.25 -11.17
CA TYR A 182 1.53 -7.08 -12.38
C TYR A 182 0.11 -7.35 -12.88
N ILE A 183 -0.82 -7.74 -12.00
CA ILE A 183 -2.24 -7.92 -12.35
C ILE A 183 -2.82 -6.64 -12.98
N ARG A 184 -2.56 -5.49 -12.35
CA ARG A 184 -3.04 -4.18 -12.82
C ARG A 184 -2.49 -3.79 -14.18
N ASP A 185 -1.19 -3.96 -14.39
CA ASP A 185 -0.53 -3.61 -15.67
C ASP A 185 -1.05 -4.45 -16.83
N MET A 186 -1.37 -5.73 -16.56
CA MET A 186 -1.86 -6.64 -17.57
C MET A 186 -3.31 -6.37 -18.01
N GLN A 187 -4.08 -5.59 -17.23
CA GLN A 187 -5.48 -5.22 -17.51
C GLN A 187 -6.38 -6.42 -17.81
N TRP A 188 -6.21 -7.50 -17.06
CA TRP A 188 -6.98 -8.72 -17.25
C TRP A 188 -8.40 -8.60 -16.73
N GLU A 189 -9.32 -9.34 -17.35
CA GLU A 189 -10.64 -9.59 -16.77
C GLU A 189 -10.52 -10.46 -15.52
N GLN A 190 -11.41 -10.28 -14.55
CA GLN A 190 -11.36 -10.93 -13.23
C GLN A 190 -11.09 -12.44 -13.29
N THR A 191 -11.68 -13.16 -14.24
CA THR A 191 -11.42 -14.60 -14.40
C THR A 191 -9.94 -14.91 -14.63
N ARG A 192 -9.26 -14.14 -15.49
CA ARG A 192 -7.84 -14.33 -15.81
C ARG A 192 -6.94 -13.86 -14.66
N GLU A 193 -7.34 -12.82 -13.92
CA GLU A 193 -6.66 -12.41 -12.68
C GLU A 193 -6.66 -13.55 -11.65
N MET A 194 -7.82 -14.18 -11.44
CA MET A 194 -7.97 -15.30 -10.50
C MET A 194 -7.20 -16.55 -10.96
N ASP A 195 -7.17 -16.84 -12.25
CA ASP A 195 -6.38 -17.94 -12.80
C ASP A 195 -4.88 -17.72 -12.59
N PHE A 196 -4.39 -16.48 -12.77
CA PHE A 196 -3.02 -16.12 -12.44
C PHE A 196 -2.73 -16.33 -10.95
N ILE A 197 -3.56 -15.80 -10.04
CA ILE A 197 -3.37 -15.97 -8.60
C ILE A 197 -3.30 -17.46 -8.23
N ARG A 198 -4.19 -18.30 -8.77
CA ARG A 198 -4.19 -19.75 -8.53
C ARG A 198 -2.97 -20.47 -9.10
N SER A 199 -2.32 -19.90 -10.12
CA SER A 199 -1.12 -20.47 -10.73
C SER A 199 0.15 -20.27 -9.89
N ILE A 200 0.12 -19.40 -8.87
CA ILE A 200 1.26 -19.18 -7.97
C ILE A 200 1.43 -20.43 -7.09
N GLU A 201 2.51 -21.18 -7.29
CA GLU A 201 2.75 -22.45 -6.57
C GLU A 201 3.06 -22.23 -5.09
N ASP A 202 3.92 -21.26 -4.77
CA ASP A 202 4.26 -20.91 -3.39
C ASP A 202 3.05 -20.33 -2.66
N SER A 203 2.61 -21.00 -1.59
CA SER A 203 1.40 -20.62 -0.88
C SER A 203 1.54 -19.28 -0.16
N ALA A 204 2.71 -18.95 0.37
CA ALA A 204 2.91 -17.69 1.08
C ALA A 204 2.87 -16.50 0.10
N ALA A 205 3.55 -16.63 -1.04
CA ALA A 205 3.49 -15.66 -2.12
C ALA A 205 2.05 -15.51 -2.64
N ARG A 206 1.33 -16.63 -2.86
CA ARG A 206 -0.06 -16.59 -3.32
C ARG A 206 -0.97 -15.88 -2.31
N GLU A 207 -0.86 -16.19 -1.03
CA GLU A 207 -1.62 -15.51 0.04
C GLU A 207 -1.32 -14.00 0.07
N ALA A 208 -0.06 -13.60 -0.06
CA ALA A 208 0.32 -12.19 -0.13
C ALA A 208 -0.29 -11.47 -1.35
N VAL A 209 -0.27 -12.11 -2.53
CA VAL A 209 -0.91 -11.54 -3.74
C VAL A 209 -2.43 -11.44 -3.57
N ILE A 210 -3.08 -12.42 -2.95
CA ILE A 210 -4.52 -12.37 -2.66
C ILE A 210 -4.85 -11.17 -1.77
N ILE A 211 -4.05 -10.92 -0.72
CA ILE A 211 -4.26 -9.76 0.18
C ILE A 211 -4.22 -8.46 -0.63
N GLY A 212 -3.17 -8.25 -1.43
CA GLY A 212 -3.00 -7.02 -2.22
C GLY A 212 -4.07 -6.84 -3.30
N TYR A 213 -4.43 -7.94 -3.99
CA TYR A 213 -5.49 -7.94 -5.00
C TYR A 213 -6.84 -7.55 -4.39
N MET A 214 -7.22 -8.17 -3.27
CA MET A 214 -8.51 -7.91 -2.64
C MET A 214 -8.60 -6.51 -2.02
N ASP A 215 -7.50 -6.00 -1.45
CA ASP A 215 -7.43 -4.61 -0.99
C ASP A 215 -7.68 -3.63 -2.14
N THR A 216 -7.07 -3.87 -3.31
CA THR A 216 -7.23 -3.04 -4.50
C THR A 216 -8.63 -3.17 -5.11
N GLU A 217 -9.19 -4.38 -5.16
CA GLU A 217 -10.49 -4.63 -5.76
C GLU A 217 -11.63 -3.96 -4.99
N VAL A 218 -11.54 -3.94 -3.65
CA VAL A 218 -12.48 -3.20 -2.80
C VAL A 218 -12.42 -1.70 -3.11
N LYS A 219 -11.21 -1.13 -3.28
CA LYS A 219 -11.03 0.29 -3.61
C LYS A 219 -11.56 0.61 -5.02
N ARG A 220 -11.35 -0.29 -5.99
CA ARG A 220 -11.86 -0.15 -7.37
C ARG A 220 -13.39 -0.14 -7.43
N THR A 221 -14.03 -0.90 -6.54
CA THR A 221 -15.50 -1.06 -6.49
C THR A 221 -16.18 -0.17 -5.45
N ILE A 222 -15.50 0.89 -4.98
CA ILE A 222 -15.95 1.77 -3.89
C ILE A 222 -17.37 2.34 -4.06
N ASP A 223 -17.78 2.61 -5.30
CA ASP A 223 -19.10 3.17 -5.60
C ASP A 223 -20.24 2.14 -5.51
N ALA A 224 -19.92 0.84 -5.49
CA ALA A 224 -20.88 -0.26 -5.61
C ALA A 224 -20.50 -1.48 -4.73
N ILE A 225 -19.97 -1.22 -3.53
CA ILE A 225 -19.55 -2.29 -2.62
C ILE A 225 -20.76 -3.15 -2.23
N ASP A 226 -20.70 -4.43 -2.57
CA ASP A 226 -21.61 -5.46 -2.10
C ASP A 226 -20.85 -6.44 -1.20
N VAL A 227 -21.08 -6.33 0.11
CA VAL A 227 -20.51 -7.24 1.13
C VAL A 227 -20.82 -8.71 0.77
N GLY A 228 -22.01 -9.01 0.25
CA GLY A 228 -22.37 -10.37 -0.14
C GLY A 228 -21.51 -10.91 -1.29
N SER A 229 -21.15 -10.06 -2.25
CA SER A 229 -20.25 -10.41 -3.35
C SER A 229 -18.83 -10.66 -2.86
N LEU A 230 -18.32 -9.83 -1.95
CA LEU A 230 -16.99 -10.02 -1.35
C LEU A 230 -16.90 -11.34 -0.57
N VAL A 231 -17.94 -11.68 0.21
CA VAL A 231 -18.04 -12.97 0.90
C VAL A 231 -18.04 -14.14 -0.09
N ARG A 232 -18.85 -14.06 -1.16
CA ARG A 232 -18.88 -15.11 -2.20
C ARG A 232 -17.54 -15.28 -2.90
N LEU A 233 -16.84 -14.18 -3.18
CA LEU A 233 -15.53 -14.20 -3.80
C LEU A 233 -14.49 -14.87 -2.89
N CYS A 234 -14.43 -14.51 -1.60
CA CYS A 234 -13.53 -15.19 -0.66
C CYS A 234 -13.87 -16.68 -0.50
N ASN A 235 -15.15 -17.05 -0.47
CA ASN A 235 -15.57 -18.45 -0.41
C ASN A 235 -15.34 -19.23 -1.72
N SER A 236 -14.93 -18.57 -2.81
CA SER A 236 -14.58 -19.24 -4.08
C SER A 236 -13.18 -19.87 -4.06
N PHE A 237 -12.34 -19.49 -3.09
CA PHE A 237 -11.04 -20.12 -2.89
C PHE A 237 -11.21 -21.49 -2.22
N SER A 238 -10.40 -22.47 -2.64
CA SER A 238 -10.51 -23.85 -2.15
C SER A 238 -9.61 -24.16 -0.95
N HIS A 239 -8.62 -23.32 -0.67
CA HIS A 239 -7.68 -23.50 0.44
C HIS A 239 -7.97 -22.51 1.58
N GLY A 240 -7.98 -23.01 2.82
CA GLY A 240 -8.26 -22.18 4.00
C GLY A 240 -7.25 -21.03 4.20
N GLY A 241 -6.02 -21.16 3.72
CA GLY A 241 -5.03 -20.08 3.69
C GLY A 241 -5.45 -18.94 2.76
N ASP A 242 -5.71 -19.27 1.50
CA ASP A 242 -6.23 -18.35 0.49
C ASP A 242 -7.54 -17.64 0.93
N ILE A 243 -8.46 -18.34 1.61
CA ILE A 243 -9.69 -17.72 2.15
C ILE A 243 -9.35 -16.67 3.23
N ARG A 244 -8.43 -16.99 4.17
CA ARG A 244 -7.99 -16.04 5.19
C ARG A 244 -7.28 -14.85 4.58
N ALA A 245 -6.44 -15.07 3.58
CA ALA A 245 -5.77 -14.01 2.83
C ALA A 245 -6.79 -13.09 2.14
N CYS A 246 -7.83 -13.66 1.52
CA CYS A 246 -8.91 -12.87 0.92
C CYS A 246 -9.64 -12.03 1.95
N VAL A 247 -10.00 -12.62 3.09
CA VAL A 247 -10.67 -11.89 4.19
C VAL A 247 -9.80 -10.76 4.72
N ALA A 248 -8.50 -10.99 4.90
CA ALA A 248 -7.57 -9.96 5.34
C ALA A 248 -7.47 -8.81 4.32
N GLY A 249 -7.30 -9.13 3.02
CA GLY A 249 -7.26 -8.11 1.97
C GLY A 249 -8.55 -7.30 1.86
N VAL A 250 -9.72 -7.95 1.92
CA VAL A 250 -11.00 -7.24 1.95
C VAL A 250 -11.11 -6.33 3.17
N TYR A 251 -10.73 -6.81 4.35
CA TYR A 251 -10.76 -6.01 5.57
C TYR A 251 -9.90 -4.75 5.44
N THR A 252 -8.65 -4.90 4.98
CA THR A 252 -7.73 -3.77 4.77
C THR A 252 -8.26 -2.80 3.72
N GLY A 253 -8.82 -3.31 2.62
CA GLY A 253 -9.44 -2.49 1.57
C GLY A 253 -10.62 -1.66 2.09
N LEU A 254 -11.51 -2.30 2.87
CA LEU A 254 -12.67 -1.63 3.48
C LEU A 254 -12.24 -0.58 4.51
N LYS A 255 -11.17 -0.86 5.28
CA LYS A 255 -10.57 0.11 6.21
C LYS A 255 -10.03 1.33 5.47
N GLY A 256 -9.33 1.09 4.36
CA GLY A 256 -8.69 2.15 3.57
C GLY A 256 -9.65 3.14 2.91
N ILE A 257 -10.91 2.74 2.69
CA ILE A 257 -11.96 3.59 2.11
C ILE A 257 -12.91 4.18 3.15
N GLY A 258 -12.72 3.88 4.43
CA GLY A 258 -13.57 4.46 5.46
C GLY A 258 -13.26 5.94 5.70
N GLU A 259 -14.24 6.69 6.20
CA GLU A 259 -14.01 8.05 6.68
C GLU A 259 -13.14 8.01 7.95
N PRO A 260 -12.30 9.03 8.20
CA PRO A 260 -11.58 9.14 9.46
C PRO A 260 -12.48 9.02 10.69
N GLY A 261 -12.13 8.11 11.60
CA GLY A 261 -12.90 7.76 12.80
C GLY A 261 -14.03 6.74 12.57
N LYS A 262 -14.24 6.27 11.34
CA LYS A 262 -15.23 5.24 10.96
C LYS A 262 -14.64 4.15 10.06
N GLU A 263 -13.33 4.06 9.98
CA GLU A 263 -12.59 3.17 9.09
C GLU A 263 -13.01 1.70 9.28
N HIS A 264 -13.33 1.33 10.51
CA HIS A 264 -13.66 -0.04 10.86
C HIS A 264 -15.13 -0.41 10.68
N ASP A 265 -16.05 0.54 10.46
CA ASP A 265 -17.50 0.24 10.50
C ASP A 265 -17.90 -0.77 9.43
N LEU A 266 -17.52 -0.50 8.18
CA LEU A 266 -17.82 -1.37 7.04
C LEU A 266 -16.98 -2.66 7.08
N ALA A 267 -15.71 -2.54 7.46
CA ALA A 267 -14.80 -3.68 7.60
C ALA A 267 -15.32 -4.68 8.65
N GLN A 268 -15.79 -4.20 9.80
CA GLN A 268 -16.42 -5.03 10.84
C GLN A 268 -17.74 -5.65 10.37
N SER A 269 -18.53 -4.93 9.59
CA SER A 269 -19.77 -5.48 9.00
C SER A 269 -19.46 -6.70 8.13
N PHE A 270 -18.47 -6.59 7.23
CA PHE A 270 -17.98 -7.72 6.43
C PHE A 270 -17.51 -8.89 7.30
N CYS A 271 -16.71 -8.63 8.34
CA CYS A 271 -16.20 -9.69 9.21
C CYS A 271 -17.27 -10.45 9.99
N ARG A 272 -18.39 -9.78 10.34
CA ARG A 272 -19.54 -10.46 10.97
C ARG A 272 -20.30 -11.35 10.00
N SER A 273 -20.20 -11.09 8.69
CA SER A 273 -20.78 -11.93 7.63
C SER A 273 -19.92 -13.14 7.26
N MET A 274 -18.65 -13.17 7.68
CA MET A 274 -17.76 -14.32 7.50
C MET A 274 -18.01 -15.41 8.54
N ASP A 275 -17.74 -16.66 8.13
CA ASP A 275 -17.69 -17.82 9.03
C ASP A 275 -16.68 -17.58 10.17
N ASP A 276 -17.00 -18.11 11.36
CA ASP A 276 -16.19 -17.92 12.58
C ASP A 276 -14.73 -18.37 12.38
N SER A 277 -14.49 -19.41 11.58
CA SER A 277 -13.15 -19.93 11.30
C SER A 277 -12.26 -18.97 10.50
N TYR A 278 -12.86 -18.04 9.75
CA TYR A 278 -12.15 -17.05 8.94
C TYR A 278 -12.19 -15.64 9.53
N ARG A 279 -13.11 -15.37 10.46
CA ARG A 279 -13.22 -14.06 11.14
C ARG A 279 -11.93 -13.64 11.86
N VAL A 280 -11.11 -14.60 12.29
CA VAL A 280 -9.80 -14.32 12.91
C VAL A 280 -8.86 -13.55 11.97
N ALA A 281 -9.00 -13.72 10.65
CA ALA A 281 -8.19 -12.99 9.66
C ALA A 281 -8.48 -11.48 9.68
N CYS A 282 -9.67 -11.05 10.11
CA CYS A 282 -9.99 -9.64 10.30
C CYS A 282 -9.26 -8.98 11.49
N ALA A 283 -8.74 -9.77 12.42
CA ALA A 283 -8.01 -9.27 13.59
C ALA A 283 -6.48 -9.24 13.38
N ALA A 284 -6.01 -9.82 12.27
CA ALA A 284 -4.58 -9.99 12.00
C ALA A 284 -3.88 -8.73 11.47
N ASP A 285 -4.62 -7.64 11.22
CA ASP A 285 -4.13 -6.34 10.72
C ASP A 285 -3.51 -5.46 11.83
N THR A 286 -2.81 -6.10 12.78
CA THR A 286 -1.90 -5.42 13.74
C THR A 286 -0.42 -5.63 13.40
N ARG A 287 -0.12 -6.24 12.24
CA ARG A 287 1.24 -6.50 11.77
C ARG A 287 1.89 -5.28 11.11
#